data_AF-A0A9D5XU96-F1
#
_entry.id   AF-A0A9D5XU96-F1
#
_cell.length_a   1.000
_cell.length_b   1.000
_cell.length_c   1.000
_cell.angle_alpha   90.00
_cell.angle_beta   90.00
_cell.angle_gamma   90.00
#
_symmetry.space_group_name_H-M   'P 1'
#
loop_
_entity.id
_entity.type
_entity.pdbx_description
1 polymer ?
#
loop_
_entity_poly.entity_id
_entity_poly.type
_entity_poly.pdbx_seq_one_letter_code
_entity_poly.pdbx_strand_id
1 'polypeptide(L)'
;MLFQPINKNYHEFCIDRDPDLCINCKVCVRQCSYEAHYWDETRQKVMHDNTKCVGCHRCEALCPTSALNIRNKPSDFRTNNLWRPVFLQNIYKQADTGGVLLAGMGSPVDIPVYWDRMLLDASQVTNPSIDPLREPMELKTFLGAKPRKLDFSVNKKTGKAKLKTKLTPQLELDVPIMFAAMSFGAINFNLHRAMARAATETGTFYNTGEGGLHKSLYKYGDHTIVQVASGRFGVHRDYLKAGAAIEIKVGQGAKPGIGGHLPGEKINDKVSETRMVPIGSDAISPAPHHDIYSIEDLLQLIYALKEASEYKSPVSVKIAAVHNVAAIASGIARAGADIITIDGMRGGTGAAPAMIRDNVGIPIELALSQVDQRLRDEGIRNNVSVVAAGGIRCSGDVIKAIALGADAVYIGTATLIAVGCTICGRCYTGKCPWGIATNDTKLSKRQNPDIAAKKLANLIRAWGHEIEEMLGGMGLNSIESLRGNRDKLRGVGISDTELDILGIKHAGR
;
A
#
# COMPACT_ATOMS: atom_id res chain seq x y z
N MET A 1 -25.98 -25.68 33.10
CA MET A 1 -25.02 -24.55 33.13
C MET A 1 -25.05 -23.87 31.78
N LEU A 2 -25.46 -22.61 31.69
CA LEU A 2 -25.33 -21.83 30.45
C LEU A 2 -23.85 -21.42 30.33
N PHE A 3 -23.08 -22.19 29.58
CA PHE A 3 -21.69 -21.81 29.26
C PHE A 3 -21.75 -20.57 28.35
N GLN A 4 -21.42 -19.40 28.90
CA GLN A 4 -21.22 -18.21 28.09
C GLN A 4 -19.78 -18.18 27.57
N PRO A 5 -19.58 -17.91 26.26
CA PRO A 5 -18.25 -17.75 25.71
C PRO A 5 -17.46 -16.71 26.50
N ILE A 6 -16.28 -17.11 26.97
CA ILE A 6 -15.37 -16.28 27.77
C ILE A 6 -15.10 -14.97 27.02
N ASN A 7 -14.97 -15.03 25.69
CA ASN A 7 -14.67 -13.92 24.81
C ASN A 7 -15.67 -12.73 24.88
N LYS A 8 -16.92 -12.96 25.31
CA LYS A 8 -18.01 -11.99 25.20
C LYS A 8 -17.75 -10.73 26.02
N ASN A 9 -17.05 -10.88 27.14
CA ASN A 9 -16.72 -9.78 28.04
C ASN A 9 -15.34 -9.15 27.74
N TYR A 10 -14.51 -9.77 26.89
CA TYR A 10 -13.17 -9.29 26.52
C TYR A 10 -13.21 -8.55 25.19
N HIS A 11 -13.81 -7.36 25.21
CA HIS A 11 -13.73 -6.39 24.11
C HIS A 11 -12.53 -5.46 24.30
N GLU A 12 -11.98 -4.99 23.17
CA GLU A 12 -10.78 -4.15 23.12
C GLU A 12 -11.08 -2.68 23.45
N PHE A 13 -12.28 -2.20 23.09
CA PHE A 13 -12.64 -0.78 23.16
C PHE A 13 -13.86 -0.53 24.06
N CYS A 14 -13.81 0.55 24.83
CA CYS A 14 -14.94 1.09 25.57
C CYS A 14 -15.40 2.41 24.95
N ILE A 15 -16.72 2.63 25.00
CA ILE A 15 -17.36 3.89 24.64
C ILE A 15 -17.68 4.62 25.94
N ASP A 16 -17.02 5.73 26.20
CA ASP A 16 -17.44 6.64 27.25
C ASP A 16 -18.37 7.71 26.65
N ARG A 17 -19.49 7.93 27.32
CA ARG A 17 -20.46 8.97 26.95
C ARG A 17 -20.65 9.90 28.14
N ASP A 18 -20.31 11.15 27.94
CA ASP A 18 -20.58 12.21 28.91
C ASP A 18 -22.08 12.52 28.91
N PRO A 19 -22.80 12.31 30.03
CA PRO A 19 -24.24 12.56 30.11
C PRO A 19 -24.58 14.05 30.06
N ASP A 20 -23.68 14.94 30.50
CA ASP A 20 -23.91 16.38 30.59
C ASP A 20 -23.73 17.04 29.21
N LEU A 21 -22.85 16.50 28.38
CA LEU A 21 -22.65 16.96 26.99
C LEU A 21 -23.58 16.28 25.99
N CYS A 22 -24.13 15.11 26.31
CA CYS A 22 -24.90 14.31 25.36
C CYS A 22 -26.34 14.80 25.19
N ILE A 23 -26.60 15.48 24.07
CA ILE A 23 -27.93 15.98 23.68
C ILE A 23 -28.85 14.92 23.02
N ASN A 24 -28.54 13.62 23.11
CA ASN A 24 -29.38 12.53 22.58
C ASN A 24 -29.77 12.63 21.09
N CYS A 25 -29.01 13.34 20.26
CA CYS A 25 -29.30 13.63 18.84
C CYS A 25 -29.31 12.41 17.88
N LYS A 26 -29.06 11.20 18.40
CA LYS A 26 -28.99 9.92 17.66
C LYS A 26 -27.97 9.89 16.51
N VAL A 27 -27.06 10.86 16.38
CA VAL A 27 -26.03 10.87 15.32
C VAL A 27 -25.15 9.63 15.40
N CYS A 28 -24.63 9.30 16.58
CA CYS A 28 -23.81 8.11 16.80
C CYS A 28 -24.53 6.79 16.43
N VAL A 29 -25.84 6.70 16.67
CA VAL A 29 -26.68 5.56 16.26
C VAL A 29 -26.71 5.44 14.72
N ARG A 30 -26.95 6.55 14.01
CA ARG A 30 -26.98 6.58 12.54
C ARG A 30 -25.61 6.32 11.89
N GLN A 31 -24.52 6.65 12.58
CA GLN A 31 -23.17 6.60 12.02
C GLN A 31 -22.45 5.28 12.29
N CYS A 32 -22.80 4.55 13.35
CA CYS A 32 -22.15 3.28 13.70
C CYS A 32 -22.67 2.11 12.84
N SER A 33 -21.83 1.62 11.92
CA SER A 33 -22.15 0.45 11.08
C SER A 33 -22.06 -0.90 11.81
N TYR A 34 -21.52 -0.91 13.03
CA TYR A 34 -21.47 -2.08 13.91
C TYR A 34 -22.59 -2.08 14.96
N GLU A 35 -23.48 -1.08 14.93
CA GLU A 35 -24.64 -1.00 15.84
C GLU A 35 -24.24 -1.02 17.32
N ALA A 36 -23.09 -0.43 17.64
CA ALA A 36 -22.61 -0.27 19.02
C ALA A 36 -23.38 0.81 19.80
N HIS A 37 -24.23 1.60 19.13
CA HIS A 37 -25.11 2.59 19.76
C HIS A 37 -26.56 2.30 19.37
N TYR A 38 -27.48 2.46 20.32
CA TYR A 38 -28.91 2.28 20.11
C TYR A 38 -29.72 3.29 20.92
N TRP A 39 -30.97 3.49 20.52
CA TRP A 39 -31.92 4.30 21.27
C TRP A 39 -32.68 3.41 22.27
N ASP A 40 -32.70 3.79 23.54
CA ASP A 40 -33.47 3.12 24.58
C ASP A 40 -34.80 3.88 24.77
N GLU A 41 -35.90 3.26 24.32
CA GLU A 41 -37.24 3.86 24.42
C GLU A 41 -37.74 3.97 25.87
N THR A 42 -37.27 3.12 26.78
CA THR A 42 -37.72 3.20 28.19
C THR A 42 -37.05 4.36 28.90
N ARG A 43 -35.75 4.54 28.63
CA ARG A 43 -34.95 5.60 29.27
C ARG A 43 -34.93 6.91 28.48
N GLN A 44 -35.53 6.94 27.30
CA GLN A 44 -35.54 8.07 26.36
C GLN A 44 -34.15 8.67 26.13
N LYS A 45 -33.13 7.80 26.01
CA LYS A 45 -31.73 8.22 25.84
C LYS A 45 -30.95 7.29 24.94
N VAL A 46 -29.86 7.79 24.39
CA VAL A 46 -28.94 6.98 23.59
C VAL A 46 -28.06 6.14 24.52
N MET A 47 -28.04 4.83 24.27
CA MET A 47 -27.23 3.84 24.97
C MET A 47 -26.19 3.23 24.03
N HIS A 48 -25.29 2.42 24.58
CA HIS A 48 -24.24 1.75 23.80
C HIS A 48 -23.92 0.34 24.31
N ASP A 49 -23.28 -0.45 23.46
CA ASP A 49 -22.77 -1.79 23.72
C ASP A 49 -21.28 -1.85 23.32
N ASN A 50 -20.41 -1.94 24.34
CA ASN A 50 -18.96 -1.96 24.16
C ASN A 50 -18.48 -3.22 23.41
N THR A 51 -19.23 -4.33 23.46
CA THR A 51 -18.83 -5.59 22.81
C THR A 51 -18.81 -5.49 21.28
N LYS A 52 -19.54 -4.52 20.72
CA LYS A 52 -19.63 -4.26 19.28
C LYS A 52 -18.67 -3.16 18.80
N CYS A 53 -18.00 -2.46 19.72
CA CYS A 53 -17.10 -1.38 19.34
C CYS A 53 -15.81 -1.95 18.72
N VAL A 54 -15.41 -1.39 17.57
CA VAL A 54 -14.19 -1.79 16.85
C VAL A 54 -13.12 -0.69 16.80
N GLY A 55 -13.26 0.36 17.62
CA GLY A 55 -12.26 1.44 17.68
C GLY A 55 -12.17 2.25 16.38
N CYS A 56 -13.26 2.40 15.63
CA CYS A 56 -13.22 3.11 14.36
C CYS A 56 -13.22 4.65 14.50
N HIS A 57 -13.50 5.17 15.70
CA HIS A 57 -13.61 6.60 16.02
C HIS A 57 -14.62 7.42 15.18
N ARG A 58 -15.50 6.78 14.41
CA ARG A 58 -16.45 7.50 13.54
C ARG A 58 -17.52 8.26 14.32
N CYS A 59 -18.07 7.65 15.38
CA CYS A 59 -19.10 8.27 16.21
C CYS A 59 -18.54 9.39 17.09
N GLU A 60 -17.30 9.26 17.55
CA GLU A 60 -16.54 10.29 18.24
C GLU A 60 -16.28 11.49 17.32
N ALA A 61 -15.70 11.26 16.14
CA ALA A 61 -15.40 12.31 15.17
C ALA A 61 -16.63 13.07 14.63
N LEU A 62 -17.83 12.50 14.76
CA LEU A 62 -19.09 13.11 14.31
C LEU A 62 -19.98 13.59 15.45
N CYS A 63 -19.55 13.49 16.70
CA CYS A 63 -20.33 13.96 17.82
C CYS A 63 -20.37 15.50 17.79
N PRO A 64 -21.55 16.16 17.65
CA PRO A 64 -21.61 17.61 17.56
C PRO A 64 -21.23 18.33 18.86
N THR A 65 -21.30 17.63 20.00
CA THR A 65 -21.00 18.17 21.32
C THR A 65 -19.75 17.56 21.95
N SER A 66 -19.01 16.75 21.19
CA SER A 66 -17.83 16.02 21.69
C SER A 66 -18.09 15.17 22.95
N ALA A 67 -19.33 14.71 23.14
CA ALA A 67 -19.76 13.93 24.30
C ALA A 67 -19.30 12.47 24.29
N LEU A 68 -18.52 12.04 23.28
CA LEU A 68 -18.11 10.65 23.08
C LEU A 68 -16.60 10.55 23.05
N ASN A 69 -16.06 9.59 23.79
CA ASN A 69 -14.67 9.18 23.71
C ASN A 69 -14.60 7.66 23.52
N ILE A 70 -13.84 7.20 22.53
CA ILE A 70 -13.55 5.76 22.38
C ILE A 70 -12.14 5.52 22.86
N ARG A 71 -11.97 4.63 23.84
CA ARG A 71 -10.67 4.28 24.41
C ARG A 71 -10.48 2.78 24.52
N ASN A 72 -9.24 2.35 24.74
CA ASN A 72 -8.96 0.97 25.10
C ASN A 72 -9.57 0.62 26.46
N LYS A 73 -10.08 -0.61 26.58
CA LYS A 73 -10.61 -1.12 27.84
C LYS A 73 -9.49 -1.21 28.89
N PRO A 74 -9.61 -0.54 30.05
CA PRO A 74 -8.56 -0.57 31.08
C PRO A 74 -8.35 -1.95 31.71
N SER A 75 -9.41 -2.75 31.77
CA SER A 75 -9.33 -4.12 32.27
C SER A 75 -8.61 -4.97 31.25
N ASP A 76 -7.36 -5.27 31.54
CA ASP A 76 -6.52 -6.14 30.73
C ASP A 76 -6.23 -7.46 31.45
N PHE A 77 -5.77 -8.46 30.69
CA PHE A 77 -5.19 -9.66 31.28
C PHE A 77 -3.93 -9.30 32.09
N ARG A 78 -3.55 -10.18 33.02
CA ARG A 78 -2.28 -10.05 33.72
C ARG A 78 -1.17 -9.84 32.71
N THR A 79 -0.36 -8.79 32.90
CA THR A 79 0.78 -8.48 32.04
C THR A 79 1.71 -9.68 31.91
N ASN A 80 1.94 -10.12 30.68
CA ASN A 80 2.80 -11.24 30.36
C ASN A 80 3.44 -11.03 28.99
N ASN A 81 4.77 -11.16 28.91
CA ASN A 81 5.52 -10.92 27.68
C ASN A 81 5.26 -12.02 26.62
N LEU A 82 5.02 -13.25 27.05
CA LEU A 82 4.67 -14.37 26.18
C LEU A 82 3.17 -14.35 25.83
N TRP A 83 2.32 -14.30 26.85
CA TRP A 83 0.86 -14.33 26.75
C TRP A 83 0.26 -12.92 26.68
N ARG A 84 0.54 -12.21 25.59
CA ARG A 84 -0.10 -10.91 25.34
C ARG A 84 -1.62 -11.08 25.15
N PRO A 85 -2.42 -10.07 25.56
CA PRO A 85 -3.89 -10.09 25.46
C PRO A 85 -4.43 -10.52 24.10
N VAL A 86 -3.77 -10.08 23.02
CA VAL A 86 -4.14 -10.44 21.64
C VAL A 86 -4.13 -11.95 21.40
N PHE A 87 -3.17 -12.69 21.96
CA PHE A 87 -3.07 -14.13 21.78
C PHE A 87 -4.17 -14.86 22.55
N LEU A 88 -4.45 -14.45 23.78
CA LEU A 88 -5.53 -15.01 24.60
C LEU A 88 -6.89 -14.82 23.92
N GLN A 89 -7.18 -13.60 23.46
CA GLN A 89 -8.43 -13.29 22.75
C GLN A 89 -8.57 -14.07 21.45
N ASN A 90 -7.48 -14.23 20.69
CA ASN A 90 -7.50 -14.99 19.46
C ASN A 90 -7.77 -16.47 19.73
N ILE A 91 -7.10 -17.07 20.72
CA ILE A 91 -7.31 -18.46 21.11
C ILE A 91 -8.77 -18.69 21.53
N TYR A 92 -9.35 -17.83 22.36
CA TYR A 92 -10.76 -17.96 22.74
C TYR A 92 -11.70 -17.90 21.53
N LYS A 93 -11.52 -16.92 20.64
CA LYS A 93 -12.32 -16.80 19.42
C LYS A 93 -12.21 -18.03 18.51
N GLN A 94 -11.00 -18.59 18.39
CA GLN A 94 -10.78 -19.80 17.60
C GLN A 94 -11.37 -21.03 18.28
N ALA A 95 -11.22 -21.18 19.60
CA ALA A 95 -11.83 -22.28 20.35
C ALA A 95 -13.35 -22.26 20.26
N ASP A 96 -13.97 -21.08 20.27
CA ASP A 96 -15.42 -20.92 20.19
C ASP A 96 -15.98 -21.20 18.78
N THR A 97 -15.18 -21.05 17.72
CA THR A 97 -15.67 -21.08 16.32
C THR A 97 -15.04 -22.16 15.44
N GLY A 98 -13.89 -22.70 15.82
CA GLY A 98 -13.04 -23.54 14.96
C GLY A 98 -12.45 -22.81 13.74
N GLY A 99 -12.68 -21.50 13.60
CA GLY A 99 -12.39 -20.74 12.39
C GLY A 99 -11.00 -20.08 12.35
N VAL A 100 -10.55 -19.74 11.15
CA VAL A 100 -9.37 -18.90 10.93
C VAL A 100 -9.74 -17.43 11.12
N LEU A 101 -8.99 -16.72 11.96
CA LEU A 101 -9.22 -15.29 12.19
C LEU A 101 -8.68 -14.46 11.03
N LEU A 102 -9.55 -13.64 10.45
CA LEU A 102 -9.18 -12.67 9.43
C LEU A 102 -8.84 -11.32 10.06
N ALA A 103 -7.90 -10.63 9.41
CA ALA A 103 -7.55 -9.26 9.73
C ALA A 103 -7.31 -8.45 8.45
N GLY A 104 -7.57 -7.14 8.54
CA GLY A 104 -7.21 -6.15 7.53
C GLY A 104 -6.03 -5.29 7.97
N MET A 105 -5.60 -4.36 7.10
CA MET A 105 -4.45 -3.48 7.29
C MET A 105 -3.11 -4.22 7.33
N GLY A 106 -2.01 -3.49 7.55
CA GLY A 106 -0.68 -4.08 7.70
C GLY A 106 -0.50 -4.79 9.04
N SER A 107 0.61 -5.50 9.18
CA SER A 107 0.97 -6.18 10.43
C SER A 107 1.12 -5.18 11.60
N PRO A 108 0.44 -5.37 12.75
CA PRO A 108 0.55 -4.53 13.93
C PRO A 108 1.65 -5.00 14.89
N VAL A 109 2.44 -6.01 14.50
CA VAL A 109 3.48 -6.56 15.36
C VAL A 109 4.60 -5.56 15.60
N ASP A 110 5.12 -5.57 16.82
CA ASP A 110 6.22 -4.71 17.25
C ASP A 110 7.57 -5.30 16.81
N ILE A 111 7.85 -5.19 15.51
CA ILE A 111 9.16 -5.46 14.91
C ILE A 111 9.79 -4.10 14.56
N PRO A 112 11.10 -3.90 14.78
CA PRO A 112 11.78 -2.65 14.47
C PRO A 112 11.46 -2.11 13.07
N VAL A 113 11.00 -0.86 13.01
CA VAL A 113 10.83 -0.12 11.76
C VAL A 113 12.14 0.62 11.50
N TYR A 114 12.91 0.17 10.50
CA TYR A 114 14.26 0.67 10.28
C TYR A 114 14.26 2.09 9.72
N TRP A 115 13.15 2.52 9.10
CA TRP A 115 12.98 3.92 8.73
C TRP A 115 13.22 4.88 9.91
N ASP A 116 12.74 4.53 11.10
CA ASP A 116 12.87 5.35 12.32
C ASP A 116 14.27 5.31 12.91
N ARG A 117 15.11 4.36 12.45
CA ARG A 117 16.50 4.18 12.88
C ARG A 117 17.50 4.69 11.86
N MET A 118 17.03 5.30 10.77
CA MET A 118 17.87 5.92 9.73
C MET A 118 17.65 7.43 9.71
N LEU A 119 18.74 8.18 9.67
CA LEU A 119 18.78 9.63 9.51
C LEU A 119 19.30 10.00 8.12
N LEU A 120 18.90 11.17 7.64
CA LEU A 120 19.41 11.77 6.40
C LEU A 120 20.60 12.66 6.72
N ASP A 121 21.65 12.56 5.92
CA ASP A 121 22.88 13.34 6.08
C ASP A 121 22.78 14.68 5.36
N ALA A 122 22.83 15.78 6.11
CA ALA A 122 22.70 17.13 5.57
C ALA A 122 24.04 17.68 5.05
N SER A 123 23.98 18.38 3.92
CA SER A 123 25.10 19.14 3.35
C SER A 123 25.38 20.39 4.19
N GLN A 124 26.65 20.78 4.29
CA GLN A 124 27.14 21.95 5.06
C GLN A 124 28.28 22.64 4.30
N VAL A 125 29.54 22.36 4.65
CA VAL A 125 30.72 23.13 4.18
C VAL A 125 31.34 22.55 2.90
N THR A 126 31.45 21.23 2.79
CA THR A 126 32.11 20.57 1.65
C THR A 126 31.22 20.44 0.41
N ASN A 127 29.92 20.37 0.63
CA ASN A 127 28.88 20.51 -0.38
C ASN A 127 27.82 21.42 0.25
N PRO A 128 27.50 22.59 -0.30
CA PRO A 128 26.48 23.47 0.25
C PRO A 128 25.08 22.87 0.01
N SER A 129 24.14 23.20 0.91
CA SER A 129 22.72 22.92 0.68
C SER A 129 22.18 23.77 -0.47
N ILE A 130 21.15 23.24 -1.13
CA ILE A 130 20.42 23.88 -2.23
C ILE A 130 19.08 24.36 -1.67
N ASP A 131 18.68 25.60 -1.97
CA ASP A 131 17.39 26.15 -1.50
C ASP A 131 16.29 25.85 -2.52
N PRO A 132 15.39 24.88 -2.27
CA PRO A 132 14.34 24.51 -3.22
C PRO A 132 13.33 25.64 -3.48
N LEU A 133 13.28 26.68 -2.63
CA LEU A 133 12.43 27.85 -2.88
C LEU A 133 13.00 28.77 -3.97
N ARG A 134 14.30 28.66 -4.26
CA ARG A 134 15.03 29.56 -5.17
C ARG A 134 15.66 28.83 -6.35
N GLU A 135 15.93 27.55 -6.18
CA GLU A 135 16.64 26.70 -7.13
C GLU A 135 15.73 25.56 -7.62
N PRO A 136 15.80 25.20 -8.91
CA PRO A 136 14.95 24.16 -9.46
C PRO A 136 15.32 22.78 -8.89
N MET A 137 14.30 22.04 -8.50
CA MET A 137 14.42 20.67 -7.99
C MET A 137 13.74 19.70 -8.95
N GLU A 138 14.41 18.59 -9.25
CA GLU A 138 13.90 17.58 -10.18
C GLU A 138 13.47 16.32 -9.41
N LEU A 139 12.16 16.10 -9.33
CA LEU A 139 11.56 14.92 -8.71
C LEU A 139 11.15 13.84 -9.72
N LYS A 140 11.19 14.16 -11.01
CA LYS A 140 10.72 13.28 -12.06
C LYS A 140 11.54 12.00 -12.11
N THR A 141 10.84 10.89 -12.22
CA THR A 141 11.45 9.56 -12.37
C THR A 141 10.76 8.78 -13.48
N PHE A 142 11.50 7.85 -14.07
CA PHE A 142 11.03 7.01 -15.16
C PHE A 142 11.15 5.54 -14.75
N LEU A 143 10.02 4.82 -14.76
CA LEU A 143 9.99 3.39 -14.46
C LEU A 143 9.96 2.55 -15.72
N GLY A 144 10.88 1.61 -15.82
CA GLY A 144 11.03 0.67 -16.93
C GLY A 144 12.50 0.39 -17.23
N ALA A 145 12.75 -0.52 -18.17
CA ALA A 145 14.11 -0.83 -18.61
C ALA A 145 14.80 0.40 -19.20
N LYS A 146 16.07 0.62 -18.85
CA LYS A 146 16.91 1.71 -19.37
C LYS A 146 18.04 1.13 -20.22
N PRO A 147 18.24 1.59 -21.47
CA PRO A 147 19.31 1.07 -22.31
C PRO A 147 20.68 1.42 -21.72
N ARG A 148 21.66 0.51 -21.88
CA ARG A 148 23.02 0.70 -21.36
C ARG A 148 23.73 1.94 -21.96
N LYS A 149 23.36 2.33 -23.18
CA LYS A 149 23.93 3.47 -23.89
C LYS A 149 22.86 4.17 -24.73
N LEU A 150 22.93 5.49 -24.77
CA LEU A 150 22.13 6.34 -25.65
C LEU A 150 23.01 6.83 -26.81
N ASP A 151 22.53 6.62 -28.04
CA ASP A 151 23.16 7.15 -29.24
C ASP A 151 22.32 8.32 -29.77
N PHE A 152 23.00 9.41 -30.14
CA PHE A 152 22.40 10.62 -30.66
C PHE A 152 22.91 10.90 -32.08
N SER A 153 22.02 11.35 -32.97
CA SER A 153 22.41 11.93 -34.25
C SER A 153 22.35 13.45 -34.16
N VAL A 154 23.43 14.12 -34.53
CA VAL A 154 23.46 15.59 -34.56
C VAL A 154 23.11 16.05 -35.97
N ASN A 155 22.07 16.87 -36.09
CA ASN A 155 21.78 17.51 -37.35
C ASN A 155 22.87 18.55 -37.65
N LYS A 156 23.71 18.28 -38.66
CA LYS A 156 24.84 19.14 -39.05
C LYS A 156 24.44 20.57 -39.45
N LYS A 157 23.17 20.84 -39.78
CA LYS A 157 22.67 22.17 -40.17
C LYS A 157 22.07 22.97 -39.01
N THR A 158 21.53 22.31 -37.98
CA THR A 158 20.82 22.99 -36.87
C THR A 158 21.47 22.79 -35.50
N GLY A 159 22.48 21.93 -35.40
CA GLY A 159 23.15 21.57 -34.14
C GLY A 159 22.29 20.77 -33.16
N LYS A 160 21.02 20.49 -33.47
CA LYS A 160 20.11 19.75 -32.58
C LYS A 160 20.42 18.24 -32.61
N ALA A 161 20.61 17.67 -31.43
CA ALA A 161 20.75 16.23 -31.23
C ALA A 161 19.37 15.55 -31.23
N LYS A 162 19.23 14.47 -32.00
CA LYS A 162 18.04 13.60 -32.02
C LYS A 162 18.44 12.24 -31.45
N LEU A 163 17.67 11.73 -30.48
CA LEU A 163 17.90 10.40 -29.92
C LEU A 163 17.65 9.34 -31.02
N LYS A 164 18.65 8.50 -31.28
CA LYS A 164 18.57 7.38 -32.23
C LYS A 164 18.15 6.09 -31.53
N THR A 165 18.54 5.92 -30.27
CA THR A 165 18.15 4.76 -29.47
C THR A 165 16.64 4.73 -29.25
N LYS A 166 15.99 3.65 -29.68
CA LYS A 166 14.57 3.42 -29.37
C LYS A 166 14.46 3.01 -27.91
N LEU A 167 13.78 3.83 -27.11
CA LEU A 167 13.49 3.52 -25.72
C LEU A 167 12.36 2.48 -25.65
N THR A 168 12.43 1.61 -24.64
CA THR A 168 11.30 0.76 -24.24
C THR A 168 10.21 1.62 -23.61
N PRO A 169 8.94 1.15 -23.57
CA PRO A 169 7.90 1.84 -22.83
C PRO A 169 8.32 2.08 -21.37
N GLN A 170 8.07 3.29 -20.88
CA GLN A 170 8.38 3.71 -19.53
C GLN A 170 7.18 4.46 -18.96
N LEU A 171 7.01 4.38 -17.64
CA LEU A 171 6.09 5.24 -16.91
C LEU A 171 6.85 6.49 -16.48
N GLU A 172 6.33 7.66 -16.82
CA GLU A 172 6.86 8.95 -16.38
C GLU A 172 6.08 9.45 -15.17
N LEU A 173 6.76 9.66 -14.05
CA LEU A 173 6.15 10.15 -12.82
C LEU A 173 6.74 11.52 -12.48
N ASP A 174 5.88 12.50 -12.24
CA ASP A 174 6.32 13.83 -11.78
C ASP A 174 6.89 13.78 -10.34
N VAL A 175 6.50 12.77 -9.56
CA VAL A 175 7.01 12.50 -8.22
C VAL A 175 7.18 10.98 -8.02
N PRO A 176 8.17 10.51 -7.23
CA PRO A 176 8.49 9.09 -7.10
C PRO A 176 7.52 8.32 -6.18
N ILE A 177 6.23 8.66 -6.21
CA ILE A 177 5.18 8.11 -5.34
C ILE A 177 3.99 7.70 -6.19
N MET A 178 3.55 6.45 -6.07
CA MET A 178 2.35 5.91 -6.73
C MET A 178 1.33 5.41 -5.71
N PHE A 179 0.05 5.38 -6.08
CA PHE A 179 -0.98 4.74 -5.27
C PHE A 179 -0.96 3.21 -5.45
N ALA A 180 -0.80 2.49 -4.34
CA ALA A 180 -0.63 1.04 -4.34
C ALA A 180 -1.85 0.28 -4.88
N ALA A 181 -1.60 -0.93 -5.35
CA ALA A 181 -2.61 -1.88 -5.80
C ALA A 181 -3.63 -2.20 -4.68
N MET A 182 -4.87 -1.73 -4.83
CA MET A 182 -5.97 -2.03 -3.93
C MET A 182 -7.21 -2.35 -4.76
N SER A 183 -7.70 -3.59 -4.69
CA SER A 183 -8.72 -4.08 -5.62
C SER A 183 -10.10 -3.43 -5.43
N PHE A 184 -10.82 -3.21 -6.53
CA PHE A 184 -12.26 -2.95 -6.46
C PHE A 184 -12.95 -4.16 -5.86
N GLY A 185 -13.70 -3.94 -4.79
CA GLY A 185 -14.17 -4.99 -3.88
C GLY A 185 -13.54 -4.86 -2.51
N ALA A 186 -12.21 -4.79 -2.41
CA ALA A 186 -11.55 -4.53 -1.13
C ALA A 186 -11.81 -3.09 -0.65
N ILE A 187 -11.64 -2.14 -1.56
CA ILE A 187 -12.07 -0.75 -1.41
C ILE A 187 -13.26 -0.45 -2.33
N ASN A 188 -13.99 0.60 -1.99
CA ASN A 188 -15.17 1.01 -2.75
C ASN A 188 -14.80 1.65 -4.11
N PHE A 189 -15.80 1.76 -4.99
CA PHE A 189 -15.63 2.38 -6.31
C PHE A 189 -15.30 3.89 -6.25
N ASN A 190 -15.83 4.61 -5.27
CA ASN A 190 -15.59 6.06 -5.12
C ASN A 190 -14.11 6.37 -4.87
N LEU A 191 -13.41 5.53 -4.10
CA LEU A 191 -12.00 5.67 -3.82
C LEU A 191 -11.15 5.29 -5.04
N HIS A 192 -11.52 4.26 -5.81
CA HIS A 192 -10.88 4.01 -7.10
C HIS A 192 -10.95 5.22 -8.02
N ARG A 193 -12.14 5.79 -8.18
CA ARG A 193 -12.34 7.01 -8.98
C ARG A 193 -11.52 8.19 -8.43
N ALA A 194 -11.40 8.31 -7.12
CA ALA A 194 -10.60 9.35 -6.48
C ALA A 194 -9.10 9.19 -6.73
N MET A 195 -8.57 7.96 -6.59
CA MET A 195 -7.17 7.66 -6.90
C MET A 195 -6.86 7.91 -8.37
N ALA A 196 -7.74 7.50 -9.28
CA ALA A 196 -7.57 7.74 -10.71
C ALA A 196 -7.48 9.23 -11.05
N ARG A 197 -8.38 10.04 -10.47
CA ARG A 197 -8.36 11.50 -10.64
C ARG A 197 -7.11 12.15 -10.05
N ALA A 198 -6.74 11.76 -8.82
CA ALA A 198 -5.56 12.29 -8.16
C ALA A 198 -4.27 11.95 -8.92
N ALA A 199 -4.15 10.71 -9.42
CA ALA A 199 -3.03 10.26 -10.21
C ALA A 199 -2.88 11.08 -11.50
N THR A 200 -3.97 11.27 -12.24
CA THR A 200 -3.98 12.14 -13.44
C THR A 200 -3.64 13.59 -13.12
N GLU A 201 -4.18 14.14 -12.03
CA GLU A 201 -3.93 15.54 -11.62
C GLU A 201 -2.48 15.79 -11.19
N THR A 202 -1.80 14.78 -10.65
CA THR A 202 -0.45 14.91 -10.07
C THR A 202 0.64 14.26 -10.92
N GLY A 203 0.31 13.80 -12.13
CA GLY A 203 1.29 13.20 -13.03
C GLY A 203 1.93 11.92 -12.48
N THR A 204 1.17 11.12 -11.74
CA THR A 204 1.60 9.82 -11.20
C THR A 204 0.60 8.71 -11.56
N PHE A 205 0.74 7.52 -11.00
CA PHE A 205 -0.07 6.35 -11.31
C PHE A 205 -0.80 5.80 -10.08
N TYR A 206 -1.93 5.17 -10.35
CA TYR A 206 -2.60 4.28 -9.40
C TYR A 206 -2.72 2.88 -9.99
N ASN A 207 -2.79 1.87 -9.12
CA ASN A 207 -2.89 0.48 -9.53
C ASN A 207 -4.25 -0.12 -9.17
N THR A 208 -4.86 -0.87 -10.10
CA THR A 208 -6.22 -1.41 -9.96
C THR A 208 -6.34 -2.46 -8.87
N GLY A 209 -5.25 -3.14 -8.51
CA GLY A 209 -5.30 -4.38 -7.75
C GLY A 209 -6.00 -5.52 -8.50
N GLU A 210 -6.19 -6.63 -7.79
CA GLU A 210 -6.60 -7.94 -8.33
C GLU A 210 -8.08 -8.05 -8.70
N GLY A 211 -8.84 -6.95 -8.70
CA GLY A 211 -10.30 -6.95 -8.79
C GLY A 211 -10.88 -6.64 -10.16
N GLY A 212 -10.04 -6.52 -11.19
CA GLY A 212 -10.39 -5.95 -12.48
C GLY A 212 -10.50 -4.42 -12.45
N LEU A 213 -10.91 -3.82 -13.57
CA LEU A 213 -11.12 -2.38 -13.72
C LEU A 213 -12.52 -2.12 -14.23
N HIS A 214 -13.29 -1.33 -13.49
CA HIS A 214 -14.61 -0.91 -13.93
C HIS A 214 -14.48 0.00 -15.17
N LYS A 215 -15.24 -0.31 -16.24
CA LYS A 215 -15.11 0.32 -17.57
C LYS A 215 -15.15 1.85 -17.57
N SER A 216 -15.92 2.47 -16.67
CA SER A 216 -16.00 3.93 -16.57
C SER A 216 -14.70 4.62 -16.15
N LEU A 217 -13.69 3.86 -15.69
CA LEU A 217 -12.37 4.36 -15.34
C LEU A 217 -11.35 4.21 -16.48
N TYR A 218 -11.70 3.57 -17.61
CA TYR A 218 -10.77 3.40 -18.74
C TYR A 218 -10.28 4.73 -19.32
N LYS A 219 -11.08 5.80 -19.18
CA LYS A 219 -10.69 7.16 -19.53
C LYS A 219 -9.49 7.73 -18.74
N TYR A 220 -9.08 7.06 -17.66
CA TYR A 220 -7.88 7.39 -16.88
C TYR A 220 -6.72 6.44 -17.19
N GLY A 221 -6.79 5.71 -18.31
CA GLY A 221 -5.87 4.64 -18.67
C GLY A 221 -4.39 5.04 -18.67
N ASP A 222 -4.10 6.25 -19.13
CA ASP A 222 -2.75 6.83 -19.17
C ASP A 222 -2.08 6.94 -17.79
N HIS A 223 -2.86 6.87 -16.70
CA HIS A 223 -2.37 6.89 -15.31
C HIS A 223 -2.77 5.63 -14.52
N THR A 224 -3.21 4.57 -15.21
CA THR A 224 -3.70 3.33 -14.60
C THR A 224 -2.71 2.18 -14.81
N ILE A 225 -2.29 1.53 -13.73
CA ILE A 225 -1.57 0.25 -13.78
C ILE A 225 -2.58 -0.88 -13.55
N VAL A 226 -2.76 -1.74 -14.55
CA VAL A 226 -3.65 -2.90 -14.45
C VAL A 226 -2.90 -4.10 -13.88
N GLN A 227 -3.55 -4.94 -13.08
CA GLN A 227 -2.92 -6.06 -12.38
C GLN A 227 -3.42 -7.42 -12.87
N VAL A 228 -2.48 -8.33 -13.13
CA VAL A 228 -2.72 -9.73 -13.46
C VAL A 228 -2.30 -10.58 -12.25
N ALA A 229 -3.28 -11.12 -11.54
CA ALA A 229 -3.07 -11.97 -10.36
C ALA A 229 -3.61 -13.39 -10.59
N SER A 230 -3.30 -14.32 -9.69
CA SER A 230 -3.60 -15.75 -9.83
C SER A 230 -5.05 -16.07 -10.20
N GLY A 231 -6.02 -15.34 -9.65
CA GLY A 231 -7.45 -15.54 -9.94
C GLY A 231 -7.94 -15.02 -11.30
N ARG A 232 -7.13 -14.22 -12.02
CA ARG A 232 -7.47 -13.61 -13.32
C ARG A 232 -8.82 -12.86 -13.37
N PHE A 233 -9.30 -12.38 -12.23
CA PHE A 233 -10.59 -11.67 -12.15
C PHE A 233 -10.58 -10.42 -13.04
N GLY A 234 -11.55 -10.32 -13.94
CA GLY A 234 -11.68 -9.18 -14.85
C GLY A 234 -10.58 -9.07 -15.92
N VAL A 235 -9.68 -10.04 -16.06
CA VAL A 235 -8.57 -9.98 -17.02
C VAL A 235 -9.05 -10.42 -18.40
N HIS A 236 -9.08 -9.48 -19.33
CA HIS A 236 -9.42 -9.69 -20.74
C HIS A 236 -8.63 -8.70 -21.61
N ARG A 237 -8.66 -8.87 -22.95
CA ARG A 237 -7.85 -8.06 -23.87
C ARG A 237 -8.03 -6.56 -23.68
N ASP A 238 -9.27 -6.08 -23.60
CA ASP A 238 -9.55 -4.66 -23.51
C ASP A 238 -9.14 -4.07 -22.15
N TYR A 239 -9.16 -4.88 -21.09
CA TYR A 239 -8.59 -4.52 -19.78
C TYR A 239 -7.07 -4.33 -19.85
N LEU A 240 -6.35 -5.25 -20.48
CA LEU A 240 -4.89 -5.16 -20.62
C LEU A 240 -4.47 -3.92 -21.42
N LYS A 241 -5.25 -3.55 -22.45
CA LYS A 241 -5.00 -2.35 -23.26
C LYS A 241 -5.44 -1.04 -22.60
N ALA A 242 -6.22 -1.11 -21.51
CA ALA A 242 -6.74 0.09 -20.85
C ALA A 242 -5.73 0.73 -19.88
N GLY A 243 -4.64 0.04 -19.49
CA GLY A 243 -3.65 0.55 -18.56
C GLY A 243 -2.36 1.03 -19.25
N ALA A 244 -1.69 2.00 -18.63
CA ALA A 244 -0.37 2.46 -19.01
C ALA A 244 0.71 1.40 -18.75
N ALA A 245 0.52 0.54 -17.74
CA ALA A 245 1.39 -0.61 -17.43
C ALA A 245 0.59 -1.81 -16.94
N ILE A 246 1.21 -2.98 -16.97
CA ILE A 246 0.65 -4.24 -16.48
C ILE A 246 1.52 -4.74 -15.33
N GLU A 247 0.93 -5.09 -14.18
CA GLU A 247 1.64 -5.67 -13.04
C GLU A 247 1.22 -7.12 -12.80
N ILE A 248 2.16 -8.07 -12.93
CA ILE A 248 1.97 -9.46 -12.51
C ILE A 248 2.13 -9.51 -10.99
N LYS A 249 1.08 -9.89 -10.27
CA LYS A 249 1.13 -9.99 -8.81
C LYS A 249 1.38 -11.42 -8.35
N VAL A 250 2.66 -11.75 -8.17
CA VAL A 250 3.09 -13.04 -7.60
C VAL A 250 2.88 -13.06 -6.08
N GLY A 251 3.12 -11.94 -5.39
CA GLY A 251 3.04 -11.87 -3.93
C GLY A 251 2.64 -10.51 -3.38
N GLN A 252 2.27 -10.49 -2.10
CA GLN A 252 1.94 -9.30 -1.33
C GLN A 252 2.48 -9.46 0.09
N GLY A 253 3.06 -8.40 0.64
CA GLY A 253 3.73 -8.44 1.94
C GLY A 253 2.82 -8.83 3.11
N ALA A 254 1.53 -8.50 3.04
CA ALA A 254 0.55 -8.85 4.07
C ALA A 254 0.21 -10.35 4.13
N LYS A 255 0.50 -11.12 3.06
CA LYS A 255 0.17 -12.54 2.98
C LYS A 255 1.00 -13.27 1.92
N PRO A 256 2.32 -13.36 2.11
CA PRO A 256 3.17 -14.09 1.17
C PRO A 256 2.75 -15.56 1.10
N GLY A 257 2.76 -16.14 -0.10
CA GLY A 257 2.45 -17.55 -0.32
C GLY A 257 0.97 -17.92 -0.43
N ILE A 258 0.04 -16.95 -0.33
CA ILE A 258 -1.40 -17.20 -0.56
C ILE A 258 -2.05 -16.13 -1.46
N GLY A 259 -3.20 -16.48 -2.04
CA GLY A 259 -3.92 -15.62 -2.97
C GLY A 259 -4.73 -14.48 -2.35
N GLY A 260 -5.32 -13.65 -3.22
CA GLY A 260 -6.35 -12.67 -2.87
C GLY A 260 -7.52 -13.29 -2.10
N HIS A 261 -8.12 -12.52 -1.20
CA HIS A 261 -9.31 -12.94 -0.44
C HIS A 261 -10.28 -11.78 -0.45
N LEU A 262 -11.49 -12.01 -0.92
CA LEU A 262 -12.60 -11.07 -0.81
C LEU A 262 -13.82 -11.81 -0.29
N PRO A 263 -14.26 -11.53 0.95
CA PRO A 263 -15.48 -12.11 1.51
C PRO A 263 -16.70 -11.80 0.65
N GLY A 264 -17.61 -12.77 0.52
CA GLY A 264 -18.81 -12.72 -0.31
C GLY A 264 -19.77 -11.60 0.08
N GLU A 265 -19.80 -11.23 1.36
CA GLU A 265 -20.54 -10.05 1.85
C GLU A 265 -20.09 -8.72 1.22
N LYS A 266 -18.92 -8.69 0.57
CA LYS A 266 -18.40 -7.54 -0.18
C LYS A 266 -18.62 -7.65 -1.68
N ILE A 267 -19.15 -8.76 -2.19
CA ILE A 267 -19.40 -8.96 -3.62
C ILE A 267 -20.85 -8.58 -3.94
N ASN A 268 -21.05 -7.33 -4.32
CA ASN A 268 -22.31 -6.84 -4.89
C ASN A 268 -22.31 -6.96 -6.42
N ASP A 269 -23.41 -6.56 -7.07
CA ASP A 269 -23.60 -6.65 -8.53
C ASP A 269 -22.44 -6.06 -9.34
N LYS A 270 -21.95 -4.88 -8.94
CA LYS A 270 -20.86 -4.20 -9.66
C LYS A 270 -19.52 -4.91 -9.52
N VAL A 271 -19.23 -5.44 -8.33
CA VAL A 271 -18.02 -6.23 -8.08
C VAL A 271 -18.10 -7.56 -8.83
N SER A 272 -19.26 -8.21 -8.79
CA SER A 272 -19.58 -9.43 -9.54
C SER A 272 -19.36 -9.23 -11.04
N GLU A 273 -19.94 -8.18 -11.64
CA GLU A 273 -19.78 -7.84 -13.06
C GLU A 273 -18.32 -7.59 -13.43
N THR A 274 -17.58 -6.84 -12.61
CA THR A 274 -16.18 -6.51 -12.88
C THR A 274 -15.27 -7.74 -12.79
N ARG A 275 -15.53 -8.63 -11.84
CA ARG A 275 -14.70 -9.82 -11.58
C ARG A 275 -15.12 -11.06 -12.35
N MET A 276 -16.36 -11.10 -12.85
CA MET A 276 -17.01 -12.26 -13.44
C MET A 276 -17.15 -13.43 -12.44
N VAL A 277 -17.64 -13.13 -11.22
CA VAL A 277 -17.89 -14.11 -10.15
C VAL A 277 -19.31 -14.00 -9.61
N PRO A 278 -19.93 -15.07 -9.06
CA PRO A 278 -21.27 -15.00 -8.50
C PRO A 278 -21.39 -14.00 -7.33
N ILE A 279 -22.51 -13.27 -7.27
CA ILE A 279 -22.86 -12.38 -6.16
C ILE A 279 -22.89 -13.18 -4.85
N GLY A 280 -22.33 -12.60 -3.77
CA GLY A 280 -22.34 -13.21 -2.45
C GLY A 280 -21.37 -14.40 -2.26
N SER A 281 -20.68 -14.85 -3.31
CA SER A 281 -19.67 -15.90 -3.20
C SER A 281 -18.34 -15.34 -2.68
N ASP A 282 -17.61 -16.11 -1.86
CA ASP A 282 -16.25 -15.75 -1.50
C ASP A 282 -15.33 -15.84 -2.73
N ALA A 283 -14.59 -14.78 -3.03
CA ALA A 283 -13.55 -14.81 -4.07
C ALA A 283 -12.19 -15.08 -3.42
N ILE A 284 -11.83 -16.36 -3.35
CA ILE A 284 -10.53 -16.84 -2.88
C ILE A 284 -9.69 -17.21 -4.10
N SER A 285 -8.64 -16.44 -4.35
CA SER A 285 -7.73 -16.75 -5.47
C SER A 285 -6.82 -17.92 -5.12
N PRO A 286 -6.42 -18.74 -6.10
CA PRO A 286 -5.35 -19.72 -5.91
C PRO A 286 -4.08 -19.05 -5.35
N ALA A 287 -3.31 -19.81 -4.56
CA ALA A 287 -2.02 -19.35 -4.06
C ALA A 287 -1.02 -19.12 -5.21
N PRO A 288 -0.75 -20.10 -6.09
CA PRO A 288 0.10 -19.87 -7.25
C PRO A 288 -0.69 -19.28 -8.43
N HIS A 289 0.03 -18.66 -9.35
CA HIS A 289 -0.42 -18.55 -10.72
C HIS A 289 -0.32 -19.93 -11.37
N HIS A 290 -1.41 -20.46 -11.95
CA HIS A 290 -1.40 -21.79 -12.56
C HIS A 290 -0.62 -21.88 -13.88
N ASP A 291 -0.13 -20.73 -14.36
CA ASP A 291 0.76 -20.55 -15.49
C ASP A 291 2.14 -20.02 -15.07
N ILE A 292 2.51 -20.15 -13.78
CA ILE A 292 3.86 -19.84 -13.27
C ILE A 292 4.27 -20.89 -12.23
N TYR A 293 5.05 -21.89 -12.63
CA TYR A 293 5.67 -22.87 -11.73
C TYR A 293 7.20 -22.79 -11.72
N SER A 294 7.78 -22.05 -12.66
CA SER A 294 9.21 -21.76 -12.70
C SER A 294 9.49 -20.31 -13.17
N ILE A 295 10.77 -19.93 -13.21
CA ILE A 295 11.15 -18.61 -13.72
C ILE A 295 10.96 -18.50 -15.23
N GLU A 296 11.06 -19.61 -15.95
CA GLU A 296 10.81 -19.71 -17.39
C GLU A 296 9.33 -19.51 -17.71
N ASP A 297 8.42 -20.00 -16.86
CA ASP A 297 6.99 -19.74 -17.01
C ASP A 297 6.66 -18.26 -16.76
N LEU A 298 7.31 -17.63 -15.77
CA LEU A 298 7.17 -16.19 -15.55
C LEU A 298 7.64 -15.40 -16.78
N LEU A 299 8.77 -15.80 -17.39
CA LEU A 299 9.24 -15.22 -18.65
C LEU A 299 8.15 -15.34 -19.72
N GLN A 300 7.56 -16.53 -19.92
CA GLN A 300 6.49 -16.72 -20.90
C GLN A 300 5.31 -15.77 -20.66
N LEU A 301 4.85 -15.64 -19.41
CA LEU A 301 3.75 -14.73 -19.09
C LEU A 301 4.12 -13.25 -19.34
N ILE A 302 5.34 -12.83 -18.98
CA ILE A 302 5.82 -11.46 -19.26
C ILE A 302 5.75 -11.18 -20.76
N TYR A 303 6.26 -12.07 -21.59
CA TYR A 303 6.24 -11.89 -23.05
C TYR A 303 4.83 -11.96 -23.63
N ALA A 304 3.97 -12.86 -23.14
CA ALA A 304 2.57 -12.92 -23.55
C ALA A 304 1.82 -11.60 -23.26
N LEU A 305 2.08 -10.98 -22.10
CA LEU A 305 1.48 -9.68 -21.74
C LEU A 305 2.06 -8.52 -22.55
N LYS A 306 3.36 -8.56 -22.85
CA LYS A 306 3.99 -7.61 -23.80
C LYS A 306 3.37 -7.74 -25.19
N GLU A 307 3.16 -8.94 -25.70
CA GLU A 307 2.48 -9.17 -26.97
C GLU A 307 1.01 -8.71 -26.96
N ALA A 308 0.26 -9.03 -25.90
CA ALA A 308 -1.13 -8.63 -25.75
C ALA A 308 -1.32 -7.10 -25.71
N SER A 309 -0.33 -6.38 -25.20
CA SER A 309 -0.26 -4.91 -25.18
C SER A 309 0.49 -4.32 -26.39
N GLU A 310 0.84 -5.14 -27.39
CA GLU A 310 1.59 -4.72 -28.58
C GLU A 310 2.92 -4.02 -28.25
N TYR A 311 3.56 -4.41 -27.14
CA TYR A 311 4.78 -3.84 -26.60
C TYR A 311 4.68 -2.33 -26.32
N LYS A 312 3.47 -1.84 -26.00
CA LYS A 312 3.21 -0.41 -25.68
C LYS A 312 3.24 -0.12 -24.18
N SER A 313 3.12 -1.15 -23.34
CA SER A 313 3.04 -1.01 -21.89
C SER A 313 4.19 -1.78 -21.23
N PRO A 314 4.89 -1.20 -20.23
CA PRO A 314 5.86 -1.96 -19.45
C PRO A 314 5.15 -3.00 -18.57
N VAL A 315 5.86 -4.11 -18.32
CA VAL A 315 5.38 -5.19 -17.45
C VAL A 315 6.17 -5.19 -16.14
N SER A 316 5.45 -4.98 -15.04
CA SER A 316 5.94 -5.05 -13.67
C SER A 316 5.71 -6.44 -13.08
N VAL A 317 6.59 -6.91 -12.21
CA VAL A 317 6.37 -8.10 -11.39
C VAL A 317 6.44 -7.71 -9.91
N LYS A 318 5.32 -7.92 -9.21
CA LYS A 318 5.21 -7.67 -7.78
C LYS A 318 5.40 -8.94 -6.97
N ILE A 319 6.39 -8.93 -6.09
CA ILE A 319 6.71 -9.99 -5.13
C ILE A 319 6.59 -9.50 -3.68
N ALA A 320 6.30 -10.41 -2.77
CA ALA A 320 6.49 -10.15 -1.35
C ALA A 320 7.96 -10.25 -0.99
N ALA A 321 8.43 -9.43 -0.05
CA ALA A 321 9.75 -9.59 0.53
C ALA A 321 9.79 -10.87 1.38
N VAL A 322 10.49 -11.89 0.90
CA VAL A 322 10.69 -13.19 1.57
C VAL A 322 12.16 -13.59 1.48
N HIS A 323 12.51 -14.73 2.08
CA HIS A 323 13.87 -15.26 1.97
C HIS A 323 14.29 -15.38 0.48
N ASN A 324 15.56 -15.05 0.18
CA ASN A 324 16.12 -15.01 -1.17
C ASN A 324 15.49 -14.00 -2.15
N VAL A 325 14.81 -12.96 -1.65
CA VAL A 325 14.23 -11.88 -2.49
C VAL A 325 15.21 -11.29 -3.50
N ALA A 326 16.49 -11.15 -3.14
CA ALA A 326 17.53 -10.65 -4.05
C ALA A 326 17.78 -11.57 -5.26
N ALA A 327 17.85 -12.89 -5.04
CA ALA A 327 18.03 -13.86 -6.12
C ALA A 327 16.76 -13.95 -7.00
N ILE A 328 15.58 -13.92 -6.37
CA ILE A 328 14.29 -13.89 -7.08
C ILE A 328 14.21 -12.64 -7.97
N ALA A 329 14.59 -11.47 -7.47
CA ALA A 329 14.61 -10.24 -8.25
C ALA A 329 15.58 -10.29 -9.43
N SER A 330 16.77 -10.89 -9.27
CA SER A 330 17.68 -11.13 -10.40
C SER A 330 17.03 -12.03 -11.46
N GLY A 331 16.38 -13.12 -11.05
CA GLY A 331 15.64 -13.99 -11.96
C GLY A 331 14.54 -13.24 -12.73
N ILE A 332 13.75 -12.41 -12.03
CA ILE A 332 12.69 -11.59 -12.63
C ILE A 332 13.24 -10.60 -13.66
N ALA A 333 14.36 -9.93 -13.34
CA ALA A 333 15.01 -9.02 -14.28
C ALA A 333 15.48 -9.74 -15.55
N ARG A 334 16.00 -10.96 -15.40
CA ARG A 334 16.44 -11.81 -16.52
C ARG A 334 15.27 -12.41 -17.31
N ALA A 335 14.12 -12.60 -16.68
CA ALA A 335 12.87 -13.00 -17.32
C ALA A 335 12.25 -11.89 -18.20
N GLY A 336 12.82 -10.68 -18.18
CA GLY A 336 12.45 -9.59 -19.07
C GLY A 336 11.37 -8.66 -18.52
N ALA A 337 11.14 -8.66 -17.20
CA ALA A 337 10.32 -7.64 -16.56
C ALA A 337 10.95 -6.25 -16.76
N ASP A 338 10.14 -5.19 -16.82
CA ASP A 338 10.61 -3.81 -16.92
C ASP A 338 10.67 -3.14 -15.54
N ILE A 339 9.85 -3.63 -14.59
CA ILE A 339 9.73 -3.10 -13.23
C ILE A 339 9.61 -4.29 -12.24
N ILE A 340 10.21 -4.16 -11.06
CA ILE A 340 10.09 -5.11 -9.95
C ILE A 340 9.52 -4.36 -8.75
N THR A 341 8.35 -4.75 -8.28
CA THR A 341 7.76 -4.23 -7.04
C THR A 341 8.07 -5.18 -5.89
N ILE A 342 8.71 -4.68 -4.83
CA ILE A 342 8.99 -5.45 -3.60
C ILE A 342 8.05 -4.95 -2.51
N ASP A 343 7.23 -5.85 -1.94
CA ASP A 343 6.26 -5.52 -0.90
C ASP A 343 6.66 -6.13 0.43
N GLY A 344 7.12 -5.30 1.37
CA GLY A 344 7.56 -5.71 2.71
C GLY A 344 6.41 -6.21 3.58
N MET A 345 6.74 -6.95 4.64
CA MET A 345 5.77 -7.61 5.54
C MET A 345 4.68 -6.69 6.13
N ARG A 346 4.93 -5.37 6.19
CA ARG A 346 3.98 -4.36 6.68
C ARG A 346 3.00 -3.87 5.61
N GLY A 347 3.02 -4.49 4.42
CA GLY A 347 2.01 -4.29 3.37
C GLY A 347 0.60 -4.45 3.91
N GLY A 348 -0.32 -3.59 3.48
CA GLY A 348 -1.72 -3.64 3.92
C GLY A 348 -2.51 -4.71 3.17
N THR A 349 -3.63 -5.16 3.76
CA THR A 349 -4.61 -6.05 3.09
C THR A 349 -6.04 -5.69 3.46
N GLY A 350 -6.99 -6.00 2.56
CA GLY A 350 -8.41 -5.96 2.89
C GLY A 350 -8.84 -7.15 3.76
N ALA A 351 -8.23 -8.32 3.53
CA ALA A 351 -8.48 -9.56 4.25
C ALA A 351 -7.28 -10.52 4.10
N ALA A 352 -6.74 -10.98 5.23
CA ALA A 352 -5.77 -12.05 5.32
C ALA A 352 -5.94 -12.81 6.65
N PRO A 353 -5.57 -14.10 6.72
CA PRO A 353 -5.38 -14.77 7.99
C PRO A 353 -4.38 -14.00 8.87
N ALA A 354 -4.78 -13.67 10.09
CA ALA A 354 -4.01 -12.80 10.98
C ALA A 354 -2.59 -13.35 11.23
N MET A 355 -2.45 -14.66 11.45
CA MET A 355 -1.16 -15.27 11.73
C MET A 355 -0.20 -15.26 10.53
N ILE A 356 -0.72 -15.30 9.30
CA ILE A 356 0.13 -15.16 8.10
C ILE A 356 0.61 -13.71 7.99
N ARG A 357 -0.30 -12.74 8.13
CA ARG A 357 0.03 -11.31 8.09
C ARG A 357 1.09 -10.92 9.12
N ASP A 358 1.03 -11.53 10.29
CA ASP A 358 1.82 -11.11 11.44
C ASP A 358 3.20 -11.79 11.52
N ASN A 359 3.39 -12.94 10.85
CA ASN A 359 4.60 -13.77 10.98
C ASN A 359 5.34 -14.07 9.67
N VAL A 360 4.80 -13.71 8.50
CA VAL A 360 5.39 -14.08 7.21
C VAL A 360 5.86 -12.84 6.45
N GLY A 361 7.11 -12.89 5.99
CA GLY A 361 7.74 -11.84 5.18
C GLY A 361 8.89 -11.15 5.90
N ILE A 362 9.52 -10.21 5.20
CA ILE A 362 10.71 -9.46 5.66
C ILE A 362 10.40 -7.95 5.60
N PRO A 363 10.99 -7.13 6.50
CA PRO A 363 10.96 -5.67 6.38
C PRO A 363 11.45 -5.19 5.01
N ILE A 364 10.74 -4.20 4.44
CA ILE A 364 11.06 -3.66 3.11
C ILE A 364 12.46 -3.03 3.08
N GLU A 365 12.90 -2.44 4.19
CA GLU A 365 14.17 -1.74 4.34
C GLU A 365 15.36 -2.66 4.01
N LEU A 366 15.38 -3.85 4.60
CA LEU A 366 16.43 -4.85 4.40
C LEU A 366 16.32 -5.52 3.03
N ALA A 367 15.09 -5.81 2.58
CA ALA A 367 14.87 -6.46 1.30
C ALA A 367 15.30 -5.57 0.11
N LEU A 368 14.98 -4.27 0.20
CA LEU A 368 15.28 -3.30 -0.83
C LEU A 368 16.79 -3.12 -1.02
N SER A 369 17.54 -2.94 0.07
CA SER A 369 18.99 -2.76 0.00
C SER A 369 19.69 -3.97 -0.64
N GLN A 370 19.24 -5.18 -0.29
CA GLN A 370 19.79 -6.43 -0.81
C GLN A 370 19.44 -6.66 -2.29
N VAL A 371 18.22 -6.33 -2.71
CA VAL A 371 17.84 -6.41 -4.13
C VAL A 371 18.63 -5.41 -4.96
N ASP A 372 18.70 -4.14 -4.55
CA ASP A 372 19.46 -3.12 -5.27
C ASP A 372 20.94 -3.49 -5.38
N GLN A 373 21.55 -3.96 -4.28
CA GLN A 373 22.95 -4.40 -4.27
C GLN A 373 23.18 -5.56 -5.24
N ARG A 374 22.36 -6.63 -5.17
CA ARG A 374 22.49 -7.80 -6.04
C ARG A 374 22.38 -7.43 -7.52
N LEU A 375 21.41 -6.60 -7.88
CA LEU A 375 21.22 -6.17 -9.27
C LEU A 375 22.39 -5.30 -9.78
N ARG A 376 23.01 -4.50 -8.89
CA ARG A 376 24.21 -3.70 -9.20
C ARG A 376 25.44 -4.59 -9.38
N ASP A 377 25.67 -5.53 -8.46
CA ASP A 377 26.80 -6.48 -8.51
C ASP A 377 26.77 -7.32 -9.79
N GLU A 378 25.57 -7.70 -10.25
CA GLU A 378 25.38 -8.43 -11.51
C GLU A 378 25.36 -7.53 -12.76
N GLY A 379 25.42 -6.21 -12.59
CA GLY A 379 25.41 -5.26 -13.71
C GLY A 379 24.08 -5.14 -14.47
N ILE A 380 22.98 -5.61 -13.88
CA ILE A 380 21.64 -5.64 -14.49
C ILE A 380 20.65 -4.65 -13.86
N ARG A 381 21.09 -3.83 -12.90
CA ARG A 381 20.23 -2.82 -12.22
C ARG A 381 19.52 -1.85 -13.16
N ASN A 382 20.10 -1.56 -14.33
CA ASN A 382 19.48 -0.67 -15.33
C ASN A 382 18.43 -1.38 -16.20
N ASN A 383 18.38 -2.71 -16.18
CA ASN A 383 17.40 -3.47 -16.98
C ASN A 383 15.99 -3.39 -16.37
N VAL A 384 15.88 -3.02 -15.10
CA VAL A 384 14.62 -2.94 -14.37
C VAL A 384 14.58 -1.70 -13.48
N SER A 385 13.38 -1.14 -13.29
CA SER A 385 13.14 -0.25 -12.16
C SER A 385 12.70 -1.05 -10.93
N VAL A 386 13.02 -0.57 -9.73
CA VAL A 386 12.65 -1.18 -8.45
C VAL A 386 11.66 -0.27 -7.72
N VAL A 387 10.49 -0.79 -7.41
CA VAL A 387 9.44 -0.08 -6.65
C VAL A 387 9.34 -0.69 -5.25
N ALA A 388 9.49 0.14 -4.22
CA ALA A 388 9.35 -0.31 -2.84
C ALA A 388 7.90 -0.13 -2.33
N ALA A 389 7.40 -1.11 -1.60
CA ALA A 389 6.07 -1.09 -0.98
C ALA A 389 6.12 -1.74 0.41
N GLY A 390 5.09 -1.48 1.21
CA GLY A 390 4.90 -2.15 2.50
C GLY A 390 5.46 -1.36 3.69
N GLY A 391 4.67 -0.42 4.20
CA GLY A 391 5.01 0.34 5.41
C GLY A 391 5.66 1.70 5.16
N ILE A 392 5.43 2.33 4.00
CA ILE A 392 5.81 3.73 3.74
C ILE A 392 4.75 4.65 4.36
N ARG A 393 5.15 5.49 5.32
CA ARG A 393 4.23 6.28 6.18
C ARG A 393 4.28 7.78 5.92
N CYS A 394 5.44 8.30 5.51
CA CYS A 394 5.69 9.72 5.26
C CYS A 394 6.72 9.92 4.13
N SER A 395 6.90 11.16 3.68
CA SER A 395 7.95 11.58 2.74
C SER A 395 9.36 11.15 3.18
N GLY A 396 9.66 11.20 4.48
CA GLY A 396 10.91 10.72 5.07
C GLY A 396 11.17 9.23 4.81
N ASP A 397 10.14 8.40 4.81
CA ASP A 397 10.27 6.98 4.44
C ASP A 397 10.50 6.84 2.92
N VAL A 398 9.84 7.68 2.09
CA VAL A 398 10.01 7.71 0.63
C VAL A 398 11.47 7.98 0.26
N ILE A 399 12.04 9.06 0.81
CA ILE A 399 13.39 9.50 0.46
C ILE A 399 14.46 8.50 0.93
N LYS A 400 14.24 7.86 2.10
CA LYS A 400 15.09 6.77 2.60
C LYS A 400 15.01 5.54 1.70
N ALA A 401 13.82 5.16 1.24
CA ALA A 401 13.67 4.05 0.29
C ALA A 401 14.40 4.33 -1.03
N ILE A 402 14.32 5.56 -1.55
CA ILE A 402 15.05 5.95 -2.77
C ILE A 402 16.56 5.90 -2.54
N ALA A 403 17.05 6.41 -1.41
CA ALA A 403 18.46 6.32 -1.02
C ALA A 403 18.95 4.87 -0.86
N LEU A 404 18.09 3.95 -0.42
CA LEU A 404 18.40 2.51 -0.38
C LEU A 404 18.39 1.82 -1.76
N GLY A 405 17.77 2.42 -2.77
CA GLY A 405 17.83 1.94 -4.15
C GLY A 405 16.50 1.86 -4.90
N ALA A 406 15.38 2.29 -4.33
CA ALA A 406 14.11 2.35 -5.05
C ALA A 406 14.10 3.47 -6.12
N ASP A 407 13.45 3.22 -7.25
CA ASP A 407 13.14 4.23 -8.27
C ASP A 407 11.86 5.00 -7.96
N ALA A 408 10.91 4.35 -7.27
CA ALA A 408 9.68 4.93 -6.78
C ALA A 408 9.11 4.08 -5.63
N VAL A 409 8.07 4.57 -4.96
CA VAL A 409 7.37 3.83 -3.91
C VAL A 409 5.88 3.73 -4.16
N TYR A 410 5.28 2.66 -3.64
CA TYR A 410 3.83 2.54 -3.54
C TYR A 410 3.34 2.92 -2.14
N ILE A 411 2.32 3.79 -2.09
CA ILE A 411 1.61 4.14 -0.87
C ILE A 411 0.18 3.56 -0.87
N GLY A 412 -0.10 2.72 0.12
CA GLY A 412 -1.41 2.08 0.30
C GLY A 412 -2.11 2.62 1.54
N THR A 413 -1.63 2.24 2.72
CA THR A 413 -2.23 2.65 4.00
C THR A 413 -2.28 4.18 4.18
N ALA A 414 -1.21 4.91 3.81
CA ALA A 414 -1.19 6.37 3.86
C ALA A 414 -2.32 6.99 3.01
N THR A 415 -2.57 6.44 1.82
CA THR A 415 -3.70 6.81 0.94
C THR A 415 -5.04 6.63 1.65
N LEU A 416 -5.23 5.51 2.36
CA LEU A 416 -6.46 5.26 3.13
C LEU A 416 -6.61 6.22 4.31
N ILE A 417 -5.52 6.53 5.03
CA ILE A 417 -5.52 7.46 6.17
C ILE A 417 -5.88 8.87 5.72
N ALA A 418 -5.28 9.34 4.61
CA ALA A 418 -5.56 10.67 4.06
C ALA A 418 -7.05 10.89 3.78
N VAL A 419 -7.79 9.83 3.49
CA VAL A 419 -9.23 9.86 3.24
C VAL A 419 -10.11 9.44 4.42
N GLY A 420 -9.53 9.22 5.61
CA GLY A 420 -10.25 9.05 6.87
C GLY A 420 -10.11 7.69 7.55
N CYS A 421 -9.27 6.78 7.06
CA CYS A 421 -9.02 5.50 7.74
C CYS A 421 -8.37 5.73 9.12
N THR A 422 -8.87 5.00 10.12
CA THR A 422 -8.36 5.01 11.51
C THR A 422 -7.69 3.70 11.90
N ILE A 423 -7.38 2.83 10.93
CA ILE A 423 -6.61 1.58 11.13
C ILE A 423 -7.33 0.56 12.06
N CYS A 424 -8.66 0.58 12.16
CA CYS A 424 -9.41 -0.38 12.98
C CYS A 424 -9.26 -1.88 12.60
N GLY A 425 -8.61 -2.21 11.48
CA GLY A 425 -8.28 -3.60 11.12
C GLY A 425 -9.45 -4.49 10.69
N ARG A 426 -10.69 -3.96 10.61
CA ARG A 426 -11.92 -4.72 10.26
C ARG A 426 -12.34 -4.60 8.80
N CYS A 427 -11.40 -4.33 7.89
CA CYS A 427 -11.67 -4.08 6.46
C CYS A 427 -12.39 -5.25 5.76
N TYR A 428 -12.19 -6.47 6.27
CA TYR A 428 -12.75 -7.70 5.72
C TYR A 428 -14.27 -7.78 5.90
N THR A 429 -14.85 -7.11 6.91
CA THR A 429 -16.27 -7.28 7.26
C THR A 429 -17.25 -6.55 6.32
N GLY A 430 -16.74 -5.77 5.36
CA GLY A 430 -17.58 -4.92 4.49
C GLY A 430 -18.32 -3.78 5.19
N LYS A 431 -18.10 -3.54 6.49
CA LYS A 431 -18.85 -2.57 7.31
C LYS A 431 -18.05 -1.31 7.64
N CYS A 432 -17.09 -0.92 6.79
CA CYS A 432 -16.22 0.23 7.06
C CYS A 432 -17.01 1.51 7.41
N PRO A 433 -16.89 2.04 8.64
CA PRO A 433 -17.68 3.20 9.09
C PRO A 433 -17.35 4.48 8.33
N TRP A 434 -16.15 4.57 7.77
CA TRP A 434 -15.68 5.69 6.95
C TRP A 434 -16.05 5.56 5.49
N GLY A 435 -16.70 4.46 5.08
CA GLY A 435 -17.08 4.24 3.69
C GLY A 435 -15.94 3.79 2.78
N ILE A 436 -14.75 3.49 3.29
CA ILE A 436 -13.56 3.16 2.49
C ILE A 436 -13.58 1.70 2.00
N ALA A 437 -13.54 0.74 2.93
CA ALA A 437 -13.43 -0.69 2.65
C ALA A 437 -14.80 -1.40 2.69
N THR A 438 -15.75 -0.91 1.88
CA THR A 438 -17.14 -1.40 1.84
C THR A 438 -17.74 -1.21 0.45
N ASN A 439 -18.59 -2.14 0.02
CA ASN A 439 -19.38 -2.01 -1.21
C ASN A 439 -20.88 -1.85 -0.92
N ASP A 440 -21.25 -1.65 0.35
CA ASP A 440 -22.59 -1.25 0.73
C ASP A 440 -22.89 0.15 0.18
N THR A 441 -24.05 0.31 -0.44
CA THR A 441 -24.42 1.54 -1.15
C THR A 441 -24.69 2.72 -0.22
N LYS A 442 -25.04 2.47 1.06
CA LYS A 442 -25.25 3.52 2.06
C LYS A 442 -23.92 3.95 2.68
N LEU A 443 -23.06 3.01 3.02
CA LEU A 443 -21.75 3.30 3.62
C LEU A 443 -20.79 3.93 2.61
N SER A 444 -20.74 3.44 1.37
CA SER A 444 -19.84 3.97 0.34
C SER A 444 -20.12 5.44 -0.03
N LYS A 445 -21.35 5.92 0.16
CA LYS A 445 -21.71 7.35 -0.02
C LYS A 445 -21.02 8.28 0.98
N ARG A 446 -20.55 7.75 2.12
CA ARG A 446 -19.76 8.53 3.08
C ARG A 446 -18.43 9.00 2.48
N GLN A 447 -17.96 8.33 1.42
CA GLN A 447 -16.77 8.69 0.69
C GLN A 447 -17.12 9.50 -0.55
N ASN A 448 -17.03 10.83 -0.46
CA ASN A 448 -17.15 11.71 -1.62
C ASN A 448 -15.88 11.61 -2.48
N PRO A 449 -15.99 11.22 -3.77
CA PRO A 449 -14.84 11.02 -4.66
C PRO A 449 -14.06 12.30 -4.97
N ASP A 450 -14.71 13.48 -5.01
CA ASP A 450 -14.08 14.75 -5.37
C ASP A 450 -13.23 15.26 -4.19
N ILE A 451 -13.80 15.19 -2.98
CA ILE A 451 -13.07 15.51 -1.75
C ILE A 451 -11.90 14.55 -1.56
N ALA A 452 -12.11 13.26 -1.80
CA ALA A 452 -11.07 12.24 -1.71
C ALA A 452 -9.94 12.51 -2.72
N ALA A 453 -10.27 12.76 -3.99
CA ALA A 453 -9.27 13.07 -5.01
C ALA A 453 -8.42 14.28 -4.61
N LYS A 454 -9.06 15.37 -4.16
CA LYS A 454 -8.36 16.58 -3.69
C LYS A 454 -7.43 16.28 -2.52
N LYS A 455 -7.88 15.50 -1.53
CA LYS A 455 -7.04 15.12 -0.37
C LYS A 455 -5.84 14.27 -0.79
N LEU A 456 -6.04 13.34 -1.71
CA LEU A 456 -4.95 12.51 -2.24
C LEU A 456 -3.95 13.32 -3.07
N ALA A 457 -4.43 14.21 -3.94
CA ALA A 457 -3.56 15.11 -4.70
C ALA A 457 -2.76 16.05 -3.78
N ASN A 458 -3.40 16.58 -2.73
CA ASN A 458 -2.73 17.39 -1.73
C ASN A 458 -1.64 16.61 -0.97
N LEU A 459 -1.89 15.34 -0.62
CA LEU A 459 -0.88 14.50 0.03
C LEU A 459 0.36 14.35 -0.85
N ILE A 460 0.16 14.05 -2.13
CA ILE A 460 1.25 13.87 -3.10
C ILE A 460 2.05 15.16 -3.27
N ARG A 461 1.38 16.31 -3.41
CA ARG A 461 2.05 17.62 -3.50
C ARG A 461 2.83 17.97 -2.24
N ALA A 462 2.22 17.78 -1.07
CA ALA A 462 2.86 18.06 0.21
C ALA A 462 4.13 17.22 0.41
N TRP A 463 4.04 15.91 0.12
CA TRP A 463 5.22 15.03 0.19
C TRP A 463 6.25 15.35 -0.88
N GLY A 464 5.83 15.81 -2.06
CA GLY A 464 6.73 16.34 -3.09
C GLY A 464 7.57 17.50 -2.57
N HIS A 465 6.93 18.50 -1.97
CA HIS A 465 7.64 19.64 -1.37
C HIS A 465 8.59 19.23 -0.23
N GLU A 466 8.16 18.34 0.67
CA GLU A 466 9.05 17.81 1.72
C GLU A 466 10.26 17.06 1.12
N ILE A 467 10.07 16.34 0.00
CA ILE A 467 11.16 15.67 -0.72
C ILE A 467 12.13 16.70 -1.32
N GLU A 468 11.64 17.80 -1.90
CA GLU A 468 12.48 18.90 -2.41
C GLU A 468 13.33 19.50 -1.28
N GLU A 469 12.73 19.78 -0.12
CA GLU A 469 13.43 20.28 1.06
C GLU A 469 14.51 19.33 1.55
N MET A 470 14.21 18.02 1.63
CA MET A 470 15.19 17.02 2.05
C MET A 470 16.33 16.86 1.04
N LEU A 471 16.04 16.87 -0.27
CA LEU A 471 17.06 16.85 -1.32
C LEU A 471 17.97 18.08 -1.24
N GLY A 472 17.37 19.26 -1.11
CA GLY A 472 18.08 20.53 -0.98
C GLY A 472 18.98 20.55 0.26
N GLY A 473 18.46 20.08 1.40
CA GLY A 473 19.23 19.88 2.63
C GLY A 473 20.43 18.95 2.44
N MET A 474 20.31 17.92 1.59
CA MET A 474 21.40 17.02 1.21
C MET A 474 22.34 17.58 0.14
N GLY A 475 22.09 18.79 -0.39
CA GLY A 475 22.85 19.42 -1.47
C GLY A 475 22.69 18.69 -2.81
N LEU A 476 21.50 18.13 -3.06
CA LEU A 476 21.13 17.43 -4.29
C LEU A 476 19.95 18.17 -4.95
N ASN A 477 19.97 18.34 -6.26
CA ASN A 477 18.88 18.97 -7.02
C ASN A 477 18.06 17.98 -7.86
N SER A 478 18.38 16.68 -7.80
CA SER A 478 17.68 15.64 -8.55
C SER A 478 17.50 14.39 -7.72
N ILE A 479 16.30 13.81 -7.79
CA ILE A 479 15.98 12.53 -7.14
C ILE A 479 16.86 11.38 -7.65
N GLU A 480 17.28 11.44 -8.93
CA GLU A 480 18.15 10.44 -9.54
C GLU A 480 19.55 10.43 -8.89
N SER A 481 20.04 11.56 -8.40
CA SER A 481 21.33 11.66 -7.68
C SER A 481 21.28 11.01 -6.29
N LEU A 482 20.09 10.83 -5.73
CA LEU A 482 19.90 10.14 -4.47
C LEU A 482 19.74 8.62 -4.66
N ARG A 483 19.26 8.14 -5.81
CA ARG A 483 18.90 6.73 -5.99
C ARG A 483 20.06 5.77 -5.69
N GLY A 484 19.94 5.02 -4.60
CA GLY A 484 20.98 4.11 -4.11
C GLY A 484 22.23 4.80 -3.55
N ASN A 485 22.19 6.11 -3.33
CA ASN A 485 23.24 6.87 -2.65
C ASN A 485 23.11 6.72 -1.13
N ARG A 486 23.57 5.57 -0.64
CA ARG A 486 23.47 5.18 0.77
C ARG A 486 24.40 5.98 1.70
N ASP A 487 25.38 6.70 1.14
CA ASP A 487 26.20 7.65 1.90
C ASP A 487 25.38 8.81 2.46
N LYS A 488 24.17 9.05 1.97
CA LYS A 488 23.24 10.03 2.53
C LYS A 488 22.41 9.51 3.71
N LEU A 489 22.66 8.27 4.15
CA LEU A 489 21.98 7.66 5.29
C LEU A 489 22.94 7.37 6.45
N ARG A 490 22.42 7.50 7.67
CA ARG A 490 23.12 7.14 8.91
C ARG A 490 22.23 6.33 9.84
N GLY A 491 22.73 5.22 10.36
CA GLY A 491 22.00 4.34 11.27
C GLY A 491 22.19 4.70 12.75
N VAL A 492 21.11 4.63 13.53
CA VAL A 492 21.09 4.86 14.99
C VAL A 492 20.43 3.68 15.69
N GLY A 493 21.12 3.05 16.63
CA GLY A 493 20.59 1.87 17.34
C GLY A 493 20.36 0.68 16.40
N ILE A 494 21.24 0.52 15.41
CA ILE A 494 21.28 -0.56 14.43
C ILE A 494 22.57 -1.34 14.66
N SER A 495 22.50 -2.67 14.66
CA SER A 495 23.68 -3.55 14.80
C SER A 495 24.59 -3.50 13.59
N ASP A 496 25.87 -3.89 13.74
CA ASP A 496 26.83 -3.92 12.63
C ASP A 496 26.33 -4.77 11.46
N THR A 497 25.72 -5.94 11.73
CA THR A 497 25.16 -6.80 10.69
C THR A 497 24.01 -6.11 9.93
N GLU A 498 23.12 -5.41 10.62
CA GLU A 498 22.02 -4.69 9.98
C GLU A 498 22.54 -3.48 9.18
N LEU A 499 23.57 -2.77 9.68
CA LEU A 499 24.24 -1.69 8.94
C LEU A 499 24.87 -2.21 7.64
N ASP A 500 25.57 -3.35 7.70
CA ASP A 500 26.17 -3.99 6.53
C ASP A 500 25.12 -4.44 5.52
N ILE A 501 24.01 -5.02 5.97
CA ILE A 501 22.88 -5.44 5.10
C ILE A 501 22.23 -4.22 4.43
N LEU A 502 22.04 -3.13 5.17
CA LEU A 502 21.50 -1.88 4.63
C LEU A 502 22.53 -1.18 3.72
N GLY A 503 23.82 -1.41 3.93
CA GLY A 503 24.92 -0.71 3.26
C GLY A 503 25.01 0.76 3.70
N ILE A 504 24.75 1.06 4.97
CA ILE A 504 24.81 2.41 5.54
C ILE A 504 25.80 2.46 6.71
N LYS A 505 26.29 3.66 7.05
CA LYS A 505 27.21 3.86 8.18
C LYS A 505 26.45 4.16 9.47
N HIS A 506 27.06 3.85 10.60
CA HIS A 506 26.58 4.30 11.91
C HIS A 506 26.62 5.84 12.00
N ALA A 507 25.67 6.47 12.71
CA ALA A 507 25.55 7.94 12.79
C ALA A 507 26.76 8.66 13.42
N GLY A 508 27.61 7.92 14.14
CA GLY A 508 28.88 8.44 14.66
C GLY A 508 30.08 8.27 13.72
N ARG A 509 29.87 7.88 12.46
CA ARG A 509 30.93 7.61 11.47
C ARG A 509 30.72 8.34 10.14
#